data_AF-A0A135TGP1-F1
#
_entry.id   AF-A0A135TGP1-F1
#
_cell.length_a   1.000
_cell.length_b   1.000
_cell.length_c   1.000
_cell.angle_alpha   90.00
_cell.angle_beta   90.00
_cell.angle_gamma   90.00
#
_symmetry.space_group_name_H-M   'P 1'
#
loop_
_entity.id
_entity.type
_entity.pdbx_description
1 polymer ?
#
loop_
_entity_poly.entity_id
_entity_poly.type
_entity_poly.pdbx_seq_one_letter_code
_entity_poly.pdbx_strand_id
1 'polypeptide(L)'
;MTAKIFLTGATGYIGGDALHQLYQKHPDFEYVLLIRTQEKANKVLEKFPKARIVIGGLDDSETLEREAAWADVVIHTADSSDHAGAAKAIAKGLVSGHSSSRPGFWLHTGGTGILTYFDSEVKKTFGEHDDKVFNDYGGVDELVNLPAAAFHRNIDEIVLEIGNKHADSVKTAIVCPPTIYGQGRGPVSGRGRQVYELAAFVLKEGYSPRIGKGLARWNNVHVHDLSVVFELLVEAALDPSRKDDKEIWGGKGYFLTENGEHVWGNLSMLVGKAAHEQGFIKQEPEVRELSYDEAVKSSAGFEAASWGLNSRASSLRAKKVLGWKPQEKSLEDEVPAIVKSEATRLKL
;
A
#
# COMPACT_ATOMS: atom_id res chain seq x y z
N MET A 1 20.61 21.52 6.59
CA MET A 1 19.55 21.38 7.61
C MET A 1 19.18 19.92 7.65
N THR A 2 18.86 19.39 8.83
CA THR A 2 18.34 18.01 8.97
C THR A 2 16.95 17.94 8.34
N ALA A 3 16.70 16.92 7.51
CA ALA A 3 15.40 16.72 6.88
C ALA A 3 14.35 16.29 7.92
N LYS A 4 13.14 16.81 7.78
CA LYS A 4 12.02 16.56 8.68
C LYS A 4 10.98 15.66 8.02
N ILE A 5 10.74 14.49 8.63
CA ILE A 5 9.80 13.49 8.13
C ILE A 5 8.61 13.40 9.06
N PHE A 6 7.41 13.64 8.54
CA PHE A 6 6.16 13.32 9.24
C PHE A 6 5.54 12.05 8.64
N LEU A 7 5.42 10.99 9.44
CA LEU A 7 4.86 9.71 9.00
C LEU A 7 3.59 9.38 9.78
N THR A 8 2.49 9.18 9.05
CA THR A 8 1.32 8.49 9.61
C THR A 8 1.42 7.00 9.30
N GLY A 9 1.02 6.15 10.25
CA GLY A 9 0.96 4.70 10.01
C GLY A 9 2.26 3.94 10.29
N ALA A 10 3.17 4.51 11.08
CA ALA A 10 4.41 3.86 11.55
C ALA A 10 4.20 2.51 12.27
N THR A 11 2.99 2.26 12.77
CA THR A 11 2.63 0.98 13.42
C THR A 11 1.91 0.02 12.48
N GLY A 12 1.62 0.45 11.24
CA GLY A 12 0.98 -0.35 10.20
C GLY A 12 2.00 -1.16 9.40
N TYR A 13 1.48 -1.97 8.48
CA TYR A 13 2.31 -2.88 7.67
C TYR A 13 3.23 -2.13 6.70
N ILE A 14 2.67 -1.29 5.83
CA ILE A 14 3.44 -0.49 4.87
C ILE A 14 4.28 0.56 5.59
N GLY A 15 3.64 1.44 6.37
CA GLY A 15 4.34 2.55 7.03
C GLY A 15 5.39 2.11 8.04
N GLY A 16 5.18 0.98 8.73
CA GLY A 16 6.18 0.43 9.64
C GLY A 16 7.42 -0.10 8.91
N ASP A 17 7.24 -0.77 7.78
CA ASP A 17 8.37 -1.25 6.96
C ASP A 17 9.08 -0.11 6.22
N ALA A 18 8.33 0.88 5.72
CA ALA A 18 8.88 2.10 5.12
C ALA A 18 9.69 2.91 6.13
N LEU A 19 9.21 3.05 7.37
CA LEU A 19 9.98 3.67 8.46
C LEU A 19 11.26 2.90 8.74
N HIS A 20 11.20 1.57 8.84
CA HIS A 20 12.36 0.73 9.08
C HIS A 20 13.42 0.93 7.98
N GLN A 21 13.00 0.86 6.71
CA GLN A 21 13.86 1.06 5.55
C GLN A 21 14.53 2.44 5.56
N LEU A 22 13.72 3.49 5.71
CA LEU A 22 14.21 4.87 5.67
C LEU A 22 15.12 5.20 6.86
N TYR A 23 14.74 4.77 8.07
CA TYR A 23 15.53 5.04 9.29
C TYR A 23 16.88 4.33 9.28
N GLN A 24 16.99 3.14 8.67
CA GLN A 24 18.28 2.46 8.51
C GLN A 24 19.25 3.25 7.64
N LYS A 25 18.74 3.86 6.56
CA LYS A 25 19.58 4.61 5.61
C LYS A 25 19.84 6.04 6.07
N HIS A 26 18.84 6.68 6.67
CA HIS A 26 18.87 8.09 7.09
C HIS A 26 18.51 8.23 8.58
N PRO A 27 19.30 7.66 9.50
CA PRO A 27 19.05 7.78 10.95
C PRO A 27 19.29 9.21 11.48
N ASP A 28 19.84 10.08 10.64
CA ASP A 28 20.12 11.49 10.92
C ASP A 28 18.90 12.41 10.70
N PHE A 29 17.86 11.95 10.01
CA PHE A 29 16.63 12.73 9.83
C PHE A 29 15.84 12.87 11.14
N GLU A 30 15.02 13.92 11.21
CA GLU A 30 14.09 14.14 12.32
C GLU A 30 12.74 13.50 11.99
N TYR A 31 12.42 12.40 12.67
CA TYR A 31 11.20 11.64 12.45
C TYR A 31 10.11 12.01 13.44
N VAL A 32 8.92 12.32 12.91
CA VAL A 32 7.71 12.58 13.68
C VAL A 32 6.67 11.55 13.30
N LEU A 33 6.22 10.78 14.30
CA LEU A 33 5.39 9.61 14.08
C LEU A 33 4.03 9.82 14.74
N LEU A 34 2.95 9.83 13.95
CA LEU A 34 1.58 9.85 14.46
C LEU A 34 1.19 8.45 14.93
N ILE A 35 0.87 8.31 16.22
CA ILE A 35 0.55 7.02 16.85
C ILE A 35 -0.67 7.16 17.75
N ARG A 36 -1.66 6.27 17.59
CA ARG A 36 -2.94 6.34 18.32
C ARG A 36 -2.85 6.09 19.82
N THR A 37 -1.89 5.29 20.28
CA THR A 37 -1.83 4.86 21.69
C THR A 37 -0.41 4.87 22.24
N GLN A 38 -0.28 5.18 23.53
CA GLN A 38 1.01 5.17 24.23
C GLN A 38 1.68 3.78 24.23
N GLU A 39 0.89 2.70 24.33
CA GLU A 39 1.42 1.34 24.27
C GLU A 39 2.17 1.07 22.96
N LYS A 40 1.59 1.47 21.82
CA LYS A 40 2.24 1.33 20.51
C LYS A 40 3.42 2.28 20.38
N ALA A 41 3.32 3.49 20.92
CA ALA A 41 4.43 4.44 20.94
C ALA A 41 5.66 3.88 21.66
N ASN A 42 5.46 3.21 22.79
CA ASN A 42 6.57 2.57 23.52
C ASN A 42 7.29 1.51 22.65
N LYS A 43 6.53 0.64 21.97
CA LYS A 43 7.10 -0.37 21.04
C LYS A 43 7.87 0.27 19.88
N VAL A 44 7.39 1.40 19.37
CA VAL A 44 8.10 2.15 18.33
C VAL A 44 9.39 2.75 18.86
N LEU A 45 9.37 3.37 20.05
CA LEU A 45 10.54 4.00 20.66
C LEU A 45 11.63 3.01 21.07
N GLU A 46 11.30 1.75 21.35
CA GLU A 46 12.29 0.67 21.55
C GLU A 46 13.16 0.45 20.30
N LYS A 47 12.61 0.66 19.10
CA LYS A 47 13.32 0.51 17.82
C LYS A 47 13.87 1.82 17.29
N PHE A 48 13.17 2.92 17.54
CA PHE A 48 13.45 4.25 17.00
C PHE A 48 13.51 5.29 18.12
N PRO A 49 14.52 5.23 19.01
CA PRO A 49 14.54 6.02 20.25
C PRO A 49 14.67 7.53 20.04
N LYS A 50 15.07 7.97 18.83
CA LYS A 50 15.19 9.39 18.46
C LYS A 50 13.92 9.98 17.84
N ALA A 51 12.91 9.16 17.54
CA ALA A 51 11.69 9.64 16.91
C ALA A 51 10.85 10.46 17.90
N ARG A 52 10.31 11.59 17.45
CA ARG A 52 9.30 12.35 18.20
C ARG A 52 7.94 11.72 17.97
N ILE A 53 7.27 11.32 19.05
CA ILE A 53 5.92 10.76 18.97
C ILE A 53 4.88 11.86 19.07
N VAL A 54 3.89 11.82 18.20
CA VAL A 54 2.66 12.60 18.29
C VAL A 54 1.52 11.63 18.58
N ILE A 55 0.96 11.69 19.78
CA ILE A 55 -0.19 10.88 20.15
C ILE A 55 -1.44 11.50 19.53
N GLY A 56 -2.13 10.74 18.68
CA GLY A 56 -3.32 11.20 17.97
C GLY A 56 -3.80 10.24 16.90
N GLY A 57 -4.95 10.55 16.32
CA GLY A 57 -5.61 9.85 15.23
C GLY A 57 -5.72 10.67 13.95
N LEU A 58 -6.37 10.08 12.94
CA LEU A 58 -6.58 10.72 11.64
C LEU A 58 -7.69 11.77 11.64
N ASP A 59 -8.53 11.77 12.67
CA ASP A 59 -9.57 12.78 12.89
C ASP A 59 -9.02 14.06 13.56
N ASP A 60 -7.80 14.02 14.11
CA ASP A 60 -7.16 15.17 14.79
C ASP A 60 -6.60 16.16 13.76
N SER A 61 -7.50 16.83 13.03
CA SER A 61 -7.15 17.65 11.86
C SER A 61 -6.13 18.75 12.18
N GLU A 62 -6.25 19.44 13.33
CA GLU A 62 -5.29 20.47 13.74
C GLU A 62 -3.87 19.90 13.95
N THR A 63 -3.77 18.67 14.47
CA THR A 63 -2.49 17.98 14.62
C THR A 63 -1.92 17.63 13.27
N LEU A 64 -2.72 17.04 12.36
CA LEU A 64 -2.26 16.71 11.02
C LEU A 64 -1.79 17.96 10.24
N GLU A 65 -2.54 19.05 10.31
CA GLU A 65 -2.18 20.32 9.68
C GLU A 65 -0.84 20.85 10.22
N ARG A 66 -0.68 20.90 11.55
CA ARG A 66 0.54 21.40 12.19
C ARG A 66 1.78 20.58 11.81
N GLU A 67 1.69 19.25 11.92
CA GLU A 67 2.84 18.39 11.63
C GLU A 67 3.17 18.36 10.14
N ALA A 68 2.17 18.43 9.26
CA ALA A 68 2.38 18.54 7.81
C ALA A 68 2.98 19.89 7.39
N ALA A 69 2.63 21.00 8.04
CA ALA A 69 3.25 22.30 7.79
C ALA A 69 4.72 22.39 8.26
N TRP A 70 5.06 21.58 9.26
CA TRP A 70 6.40 21.52 9.84
C TRP A 70 7.38 20.68 9.02
N ALA A 71 6.92 19.54 8.50
CA ALA A 71 7.74 18.54 7.83
C ALA A 71 8.25 19.01 6.46
N ASP A 72 9.40 18.51 6.03
CA ASP A 72 9.84 18.67 4.64
C ASP A 72 9.18 17.59 3.76
N VAL A 73 9.02 16.37 4.30
CA VAL A 73 8.33 15.26 3.64
C VAL A 73 7.27 14.65 4.55
N VAL A 74 6.04 14.56 4.06
CA VAL A 74 4.93 13.85 4.67
C VAL A 74 4.75 12.49 3.99
N ILE A 75 4.87 11.41 4.76
CA ILE A 75 4.58 10.04 4.31
C ILE A 75 3.24 9.64 4.94
N HIS A 76 2.21 9.48 4.11
CA HIS A 76 0.87 9.16 4.57
C HIS A 76 0.50 7.73 4.17
N THR A 77 0.52 6.81 5.15
CA THR A 77 0.19 5.38 4.93
C THR A 77 -0.94 4.87 5.84
N ALA A 78 -1.36 5.66 6.84
CA ALA A 78 -2.45 5.25 7.73
C ALA A 78 -3.80 5.56 7.08
N ASP A 79 -4.52 4.51 6.69
CA ASP A 79 -5.86 4.60 6.09
C ASP A 79 -5.94 5.63 4.95
N SER A 80 -4.81 5.82 4.27
CA SER A 80 -4.57 6.99 3.45
C SER A 80 -5.48 7.01 2.23
N SER A 81 -5.81 5.85 1.69
CA SER A 81 -6.63 5.70 0.50
C SER A 81 -8.14 5.83 0.78
N ASP A 82 -8.55 5.90 2.05
CA ASP A 82 -9.97 5.86 2.45
C ASP A 82 -10.37 6.97 3.44
N HIS A 83 -9.41 7.76 3.96
CA HIS A 83 -9.66 8.78 4.98
C HIS A 83 -9.57 10.22 4.46
N ALA A 84 -10.66 10.72 3.84
CA ALA A 84 -10.71 12.06 3.24
C ALA A 84 -10.42 13.23 4.21
N GLY A 85 -10.80 13.12 5.49
CA GLY A 85 -10.54 14.16 6.50
C GLY A 85 -9.04 14.42 6.67
N ALA A 86 -8.28 13.36 6.96
CA ALA A 86 -6.83 13.39 7.04
C ALA A 86 -6.14 13.91 5.76
N ALA A 87 -6.57 13.45 4.58
CA ALA A 87 -6.00 13.93 3.32
C ALA A 87 -6.16 15.46 3.16
N LYS A 88 -7.34 16.00 3.50
CA LYS A 88 -7.61 17.45 3.48
C LYS A 88 -6.80 18.21 4.52
N ALA A 89 -6.66 17.67 5.73
CA ALA A 89 -5.87 18.28 6.80
C ALA A 89 -4.36 18.33 6.44
N ILE A 90 -3.81 17.23 5.92
CA ILE A 90 -2.42 17.18 5.43
C ILE A 90 -2.21 18.19 4.29
N ALA A 91 -3.12 18.22 3.31
CA ALA A 91 -3.08 19.20 2.23
C ALA A 91 -3.05 20.64 2.74
N LYS A 92 -3.92 20.99 3.70
CA LYS A 92 -3.98 22.32 4.29
C LYS A 92 -2.69 22.69 5.06
N GLY A 93 -2.12 21.73 5.80
CA GLY A 93 -0.81 21.91 6.44
C GLY A 93 0.30 22.19 5.43
N LEU A 94 0.39 21.37 4.38
CA LEU A 94 1.39 21.54 3.32
C LEU A 94 1.24 22.90 2.61
N VAL A 95 0.03 23.30 2.23
CA VAL A 95 -0.21 24.58 1.55
C VAL A 95 0.14 25.77 2.43
N SER A 96 -0.13 25.70 3.74
CA SER A 96 0.14 26.82 4.66
C SER A 96 1.60 26.90 5.14
N GLY A 97 2.30 25.77 5.21
CA GLY A 97 3.68 25.69 5.72
C GLY A 97 4.78 25.88 4.68
N HIS A 98 4.45 25.80 3.39
CA HIS A 98 5.44 25.71 2.31
C HIS A 98 5.32 26.81 1.25
N SER A 99 6.43 27.03 0.54
CA SER A 99 6.57 28.03 -0.51
C SER A 99 7.45 27.49 -1.63
N SER A 100 7.55 28.20 -2.76
CA SER A 100 8.47 27.83 -3.85
C SER A 100 9.95 27.74 -3.42
N SER A 101 10.34 28.53 -2.42
CA SER A 101 11.71 28.48 -1.86
C SER A 101 11.94 27.31 -0.89
N ARG A 102 10.86 26.74 -0.33
CA ARG A 102 10.87 25.61 0.60
C ARG A 102 9.65 24.71 0.34
N PRO A 103 9.65 23.94 -0.77
CA PRO A 103 8.51 23.11 -1.12
C PRO A 103 8.32 21.99 -0.08
N GLY A 104 7.07 21.56 0.10
CA GLY A 104 6.69 20.41 0.91
C GLY A 104 6.36 19.22 0.02
N PHE A 105 6.74 18.02 0.45
CA PHE A 105 6.54 16.80 -0.33
C PHE A 105 5.53 15.90 0.34
N TRP A 106 4.57 15.39 -0.43
CA TRP A 106 3.55 14.47 0.05
C TRP A 106 3.65 13.14 -0.68
N LEU A 107 4.10 12.12 0.03
CA LEU A 107 4.06 10.72 -0.40
C LEU A 107 2.77 10.11 0.14
N HIS A 108 1.79 9.96 -0.73
CA HIS A 108 0.48 9.40 -0.42
C HIS A 108 0.44 7.92 -0.79
N THR A 109 -0.03 7.05 0.09
CA THR A 109 -0.27 5.65 -0.28
C THR A 109 -1.70 5.52 -0.81
N GLY A 110 -1.83 5.29 -2.11
CA GLY A 110 -3.07 4.86 -2.76
C GLY A 110 -3.14 3.32 -2.78
N GLY A 111 -3.77 2.76 -3.81
CA GLY A 111 -3.77 1.31 -4.02
C GLY A 111 -4.29 0.94 -5.40
N THR A 112 -3.78 -0.15 -5.99
CA THR A 112 -4.26 -0.62 -7.30
C THR A 112 -5.68 -1.19 -7.28
N GLY A 113 -6.39 -1.11 -6.15
CA GLY A 113 -7.83 -1.28 -6.10
C GLY A 113 -8.57 -0.36 -7.09
N ILE A 114 -8.01 0.81 -7.45
CA ILE A 114 -8.56 1.66 -8.51
C ILE A 114 -8.77 0.90 -9.84
N LEU A 115 -7.94 -0.12 -10.12
CA LEU A 115 -7.95 -0.83 -11.40
C LEU A 115 -9.07 -1.88 -11.50
N THR A 116 -9.71 -2.22 -10.36
CA THR A 116 -10.83 -3.17 -10.33
C THR A 116 -12.14 -2.55 -10.81
N TYR A 117 -12.17 -1.23 -11.06
CA TYR A 117 -13.36 -0.47 -11.43
C TYR A 117 -14.19 -1.10 -12.55
N PHE A 118 -13.52 -1.64 -13.58
CA PHE A 118 -14.23 -2.25 -14.71
C PHE A 118 -14.94 -3.54 -14.31
N ASP A 119 -14.36 -4.34 -13.41
CA ASP A 119 -15.01 -5.55 -12.92
C ASP A 119 -16.10 -5.22 -11.92
N SER A 120 -15.86 -4.29 -10.99
CA SER A 120 -16.79 -3.97 -9.90
C SER A 120 -17.97 -3.08 -10.30
N GLU A 121 -17.72 -2.03 -11.09
CA GLU A 121 -18.73 -0.98 -11.38
C GLU A 121 -19.32 -1.08 -12.79
N VAL A 122 -18.55 -1.56 -13.77
CA VAL A 122 -18.95 -1.56 -15.19
C VAL A 122 -19.51 -2.90 -15.63
N LYS A 123 -18.68 -3.95 -15.60
CA LYS A 123 -19.00 -5.28 -16.13
C LYS A 123 -19.73 -6.15 -15.11
N LYS A 124 -19.52 -5.91 -13.81
CA LYS A 124 -20.04 -6.75 -12.71
C LYS A 124 -19.76 -8.23 -12.92
N THR A 125 -18.54 -8.52 -13.36
CA THR A 125 -18.06 -9.86 -13.69
C THR A 125 -16.93 -10.22 -12.75
N PHE A 126 -16.99 -11.42 -12.16
CA PHE A 126 -16.10 -11.83 -11.09
C PHE A 126 -15.49 -13.20 -11.38
N GLY A 127 -14.20 -13.35 -11.16
CA GLY A 127 -13.48 -14.62 -11.35
C GLY A 127 -13.12 -14.95 -12.80
N GLU A 128 -13.32 -14.00 -13.72
CA GLU A 128 -12.94 -14.10 -15.13
C GLU A 128 -11.61 -13.39 -15.41
N HIS A 129 -10.95 -13.75 -16.50
CA HIS A 129 -9.73 -13.07 -16.95
C HIS A 129 -10.08 -11.79 -17.74
N ASP A 130 -9.34 -10.71 -17.49
CA ASP A 130 -9.31 -9.51 -18.33
C ASP A 130 -7.89 -9.24 -18.86
N ASP A 131 -7.76 -8.98 -20.16
CA ASP A 131 -6.51 -8.65 -20.84
C ASP A 131 -6.02 -7.21 -20.57
N LYS A 132 -6.86 -6.33 -20.02
CA LYS A 132 -6.50 -4.93 -19.75
C LYS A 132 -5.38 -4.83 -18.72
N VAL A 133 -4.29 -4.16 -19.11
CA VAL A 133 -3.16 -3.79 -18.24
C VAL A 133 -3.00 -2.27 -18.26
N PHE A 134 -2.98 -1.64 -17.09
CA PHE A 134 -2.71 -0.21 -16.93
C PHE A 134 -1.21 0.05 -16.78
N ASN A 135 -0.73 1.25 -17.08
CA ASN A 135 0.67 1.60 -16.80
C ASN A 135 0.79 3.04 -16.31
N ASP A 136 1.76 3.28 -15.45
CA ASP A 136 1.95 4.54 -14.72
C ASP A 136 2.90 5.54 -15.41
N TYR A 137 3.41 5.19 -16.59
CA TYR A 137 4.32 6.03 -17.36
C TYR A 137 3.63 6.65 -18.58
N GLY A 138 3.65 5.96 -19.72
CA GLY A 138 3.01 6.48 -20.95
C GLY A 138 1.48 6.50 -20.89
N GLY A 139 0.88 5.70 -20.01
CA GLY A 139 -0.57 5.60 -19.81
C GLY A 139 -1.09 6.23 -18.52
N VAL A 140 -0.30 7.08 -17.85
CA VAL A 140 -0.69 7.69 -16.56
C VAL A 140 -2.00 8.46 -16.65
N ASP A 141 -2.31 9.04 -17.81
CA ASP A 141 -3.55 9.77 -18.06
C ASP A 141 -4.79 8.89 -17.85
N GLU A 142 -4.70 7.58 -18.13
CA GLU A 142 -5.81 6.66 -17.87
C GLU A 142 -6.06 6.50 -16.36
N LEU A 143 -5.00 6.47 -15.55
CA LEU A 143 -5.09 6.31 -14.09
C LEU A 143 -5.70 7.55 -13.44
N VAL A 144 -5.17 8.73 -13.77
CA VAL A 144 -5.59 10.00 -13.16
C VAL A 144 -6.95 10.48 -13.67
N ASN A 145 -7.53 9.83 -14.69
CA ASN A 145 -8.88 10.13 -15.18
C ASN A 145 -9.88 8.98 -14.95
N LEU A 146 -9.52 7.95 -14.17
CA LEU A 146 -10.51 6.97 -13.70
C LEU A 146 -11.62 7.68 -12.91
N PRO A 147 -12.89 7.21 -13.01
CA PRO A 147 -14.01 7.83 -12.30
C PRO A 147 -13.84 7.79 -10.78
N ALA A 148 -14.34 8.80 -10.07
CA ALA A 148 -14.28 8.88 -8.60
C ALA A 148 -14.93 7.69 -7.85
N ALA A 149 -15.79 6.92 -8.53
CA ALA A 149 -16.37 5.67 -8.02
C ALA A 149 -15.39 4.49 -8.01
N ALA A 150 -14.28 4.58 -8.74
CA ALA A 150 -13.20 3.61 -8.62
C ALA A 150 -12.66 3.63 -7.18
N PHE A 151 -12.40 2.45 -6.63
CA PHE A 151 -11.95 2.29 -5.24
C PHE A 151 -10.71 3.16 -4.96
N HIS A 152 -10.69 3.91 -3.86
CA HIS A 152 -9.66 4.89 -3.49
C HIS A 152 -9.54 6.17 -4.34
N ARG A 153 -10.13 6.22 -5.54
CA ARG A 153 -9.91 7.31 -6.50
C ARG A 153 -10.33 8.67 -5.96
N ASN A 154 -11.40 8.72 -5.17
CA ASN A 154 -11.90 9.92 -4.51
C ASN A 154 -10.85 10.59 -3.59
N ILE A 155 -9.93 9.82 -3.01
CA ILE A 155 -8.85 10.39 -2.18
C ILE A 155 -7.66 10.80 -3.04
N ASP A 156 -7.32 10.01 -4.06
CA ASP A 156 -6.30 10.37 -5.05
C ASP A 156 -6.61 11.71 -5.74
N GLU A 157 -7.90 12.01 -5.99
CA GLU A 157 -8.34 13.30 -6.53
C GLU A 157 -7.90 14.47 -5.64
N ILE A 158 -8.01 14.36 -4.32
CA ILE A 158 -7.59 15.40 -3.38
C ILE A 158 -6.07 15.63 -3.51
N VAL A 159 -5.29 14.55 -3.57
CA VAL A 159 -3.83 14.63 -3.65
C VAL A 159 -3.37 15.23 -4.99
N LEU A 160 -3.96 14.78 -6.10
CA LEU A 160 -3.69 15.31 -7.44
C LEU A 160 -4.09 16.78 -7.56
N GLU A 161 -5.27 17.14 -7.06
CA GLU A 161 -5.77 18.52 -7.10
C GLU A 161 -4.82 19.47 -6.38
N ILE A 162 -4.36 19.11 -5.19
CA ILE A 162 -3.44 19.94 -4.40
C ILE A 162 -2.08 20.05 -5.08
N GLY A 163 -1.53 18.94 -5.56
CA GLY A 163 -0.25 18.93 -6.31
C GLY A 163 -0.31 19.74 -7.61
N ASN A 164 -1.47 19.83 -8.24
CA ASN A 164 -1.65 20.63 -9.45
C ASN A 164 -1.88 22.12 -9.14
N LYS A 165 -2.75 22.44 -8.17
CA LYS A 165 -3.07 23.82 -7.79
C LYS A 165 -1.91 24.56 -7.11
N HIS A 166 -1.08 23.83 -6.38
CA HIS A 166 0.03 24.37 -5.60
C HIS A 166 1.38 23.82 -6.05
N ALA A 167 1.54 23.51 -7.35
CA ALA A 167 2.71 22.82 -7.90
C ALA A 167 4.06 23.49 -7.60
N ASP A 168 4.08 24.80 -7.33
CA ASP A 168 5.30 25.53 -6.97
C ASP A 168 5.74 25.26 -5.52
N SER A 169 4.82 24.99 -4.60
CA SER A 169 5.10 24.84 -3.16
C SER A 169 4.78 23.47 -2.58
N VAL A 170 3.96 22.65 -3.25
CA VAL A 170 3.57 21.31 -2.80
C VAL A 170 3.81 20.32 -3.94
N LYS A 171 4.63 19.32 -3.67
CA LYS A 171 5.00 18.26 -4.61
C LYS A 171 4.38 16.96 -4.13
N THR A 172 3.54 16.33 -4.96
CA THR A 172 2.82 15.11 -4.56
C THR A 172 3.31 13.90 -5.35
N ALA A 173 3.32 12.74 -4.70
CA ALA A 173 3.51 11.44 -5.31
C ALA A 173 2.55 10.43 -4.68
N ILE A 174 1.75 9.76 -5.50
CA ILE A 174 0.82 8.71 -5.10
C ILE A 174 1.48 7.36 -5.40
N VAL A 175 1.66 6.55 -4.36
CA VAL A 175 2.22 5.19 -4.45
C VAL A 175 1.07 4.20 -4.34
N CYS A 176 0.80 3.47 -5.42
CA CYS A 176 -0.29 2.51 -5.54
C CYS A 176 0.25 1.07 -5.57
N PRO A 177 0.40 0.44 -4.40
CA PRO A 177 0.75 -0.97 -4.33
C PRO A 177 -0.40 -1.89 -4.73
N PRO A 178 -0.09 -3.06 -5.30
CA PRO A 178 -1.03 -4.15 -5.53
C PRO A 178 -1.07 -5.08 -4.32
N THR A 179 -1.29 -6.38 -4.50
CA THR A 179 -1.23 -7.33 -3.39
C THR A 179 0.15 -7.32 -2.74
N ILE A 180 0.19 -6.89 -1.47
CA ILE A 180 1.44 -6.76 -0.71
C ILE A 180 1.65 -8.01 0.15
N TYR A 181 2.83 -8.60 0.04
CA TYR A 181 3.22 -9.81 0.79
C TYR A 181 4.60 -9.68 1.43
N GLY A 182 5.01 -10.70 2.18
CA GLY A 182 6.26 -10.71 2.94
C GLY A 182 6.10 -10.35 4.42
N GLN A 183 7.05 -10.76 5.25
CA GLN A 183 7.04 -10.39 6.67
C GLN A 183 7.53 -8.95 6.83
N GLY A 184 6.69 -8.06 7.34
CA GLY A 184 7.06 -6.68 7.61
C GLY A 184 8.07 -6.56 8.75
N ARG A 185 9.01 -5.62 8.61
CA ARG A 185 10.10 -5.30 9.55
C ARG A 185 9.77 -4.14 10.51
N GLY A 186 8.56 -3.59 10.37
CA GLY A 186 8.03 -2.55 11.24
C GLY A 186 7.85 -2.99 12.69
N PRO A 187 7.73 -2.05 13.63
CA PRO A 187 7.79 -2.32 15.07
C PRO A 187 6.51 -2.96 15.66
N VAL A 188 5.39 -2.96 14.91
CA VAL A 188 4.09 -3.41 15.44
C VAL A 188 3.39 -4.39 14.50
N SER A 189 2.91 -3.94 13.34
CA SER A 189 2.22 -4.81 12.39
C SER A 189 3.18 -5.28 11.29
N GLY A 190 3.47 -6.58 11.26
CA GLY A 190 4.27 -7.21 10.20
C GLY A 190 3.46 -8.01 9.17
N ARG A 191 2.12 -7.93 9.24
CA ARG A 191 1.18 -8.77 8.49
C ARG A 191 0.48 -8.00 7.39
N GLY A 192 0.41 -8.58 6.20
CA GLY A 192 -0.43 -8.10 5.09
C GLY A 192 -1.92 -8.42 5.27
N ARG A 193 -2.68 -8.28 4.17
CA ARG A 193 -4.13 -8.49 4.17
C ARG A 193 -4.57 -9.61 3.25
N GLN A 194 -4.61 -9.38 1.94
CA GLN A 194 -5.33 -10.26 1.00
C GLN A 194 -4.90 -11.73 1.05
N VAL A 195 -3.63 -12.04 0.75
CA VAL A 195 -3.13 -13.44 0.80
C VAL A 195 -3.10 -14.02 2.22
N TYR A 196 -2.95 -13.16 3.23
CA TYR A 196 -2.97 -13.58 4.64
C TYR A 196 -4.38 -13.95 5.11
N GLU A 197 -5.42 -13.21 4.68
CA GLU A 197 -6.81 -13.59 4.91
C GLU A 197 -7.19 -14.83 4.10
N LEU A 198 -6.67 -14.99 2.87
CA LEU A 198 -6.85 -16.22 2.11
C LEU A 198 -6.25 -17.43 2.84
N ALA A 199 -5.03 -17.32 3.35
CA ALA A 199 -4.40 -18.38 4.16
C ALA A 199 -5.19 -18.67 5.44
N ALA A 200 -5.60 -17.63 6.17
CA ALA A 200 -6.42 -17.79 7.36
C ALA A 200 -7.78 -18.45 7.06
N PHE A 201 -8.39 -18.12 5.92
CA PHE A 201 -9.63 -18.72 5.45
C PHE A 201 -9.45 -20.20 5.18
N VAL A 202 -8.46 -20.59 4.36
CA VAL A 202 -8.21 -21.99 4.00
C VAL A 202 -7.90 -22.84 5.25
N LEU A 203 -7.11 -22.31 6.18
CA LEU A 203 -6.78 -22.99 7.45
C LEU A 203 -8.02 -23.22 8.34
N LYS A 204 -9.00 -22.31 8.33
CA LYS A 204 -10.23 -22.42 9.14
C LYS A 204 -11.29 -23.28 8.49
N GLU A 205 -11.52 -23.06 7.20
CA GLU A 205 -12.65 -23.64 6.48
C GLU A 205 -12.30 -25.01 5.86
N GLY A 206 -11.00 -25.30 5.68
CA GLY A 206 -10.51 -26.59 5.18
C GLY A 206 -10.74 -26.82 3.69
N TYR A 207 -11.01 -25.77 2.91
CA TYR A 207 -11.12 -25.82 1.45
C TYR A 207 -10.47 -24.59 0.81
N SER A 208 -10.09 -24.70 -0.47
CA SER A 208 -9.51 -23.61 -1.26
C SER A 208 -10.63 -22.85 -2.00
N PRO A 209 -10.92 -21.58 -1.66
CA PRO A 209 -12.00 -20.83 -2.31
C PRO A 209 -11.63 -20.42 -3.73
N ARG A 210 -12.61 -20.42 -4.64
CA ARG A 210 -12.47 -19.93 -6.01
C ARG A 210 -13.70 -19.11 -6.38
N ILE A 211 -13.52 -17.82 -6.71
CA ILE A 211 -14.65 -17.02 -7.21
C ILE A 211 -14.79 -17.24 -8.71
N GLY A 212 -15.99 -17.62 -9.17
CA GLY A 212 -16.26 -17.97 -10.57
C GLY A 212 -15.24 -18.99 -11.11
N LYS A 213 -14.66 -18.71 -12.28
CA LYS A 213 -13.61 -19.57 -12.87
C LYS A 213 -12.25 -19.44 -12.17
N GLY A 214 -12.08 -18.50 -11.24
CA GLY A 214 -10.82 -18.25 -10.53
C GLY A 214 -9.72 -17.65 -11.38
N LEU A 215 -10.04 -17.08 -12.54
CA LEU A 215 -9.07 -16.60 -13.52
C LEU A 215 -8.71 -15.10 -13.36
N ALA A 216 -9.34 -14.42 -12.40
CA ALA A 216 -9.01 -13.05 -12.05
C ALA A 216 -7.53 -12.93 -11.63
N ARG A 217 -6.87 -11.87 -12.08
CA ARG A 217 -5.44 -11.65 -11.86
C ARG A 217 -5.13 -10.37 -11.13
N TRP A 218 -4.11 -10.41 -10.29
CA TRP A 218 -3.59 -9.22 -9.63
C TRP A 218 -2.06 -9.22 -9.66
N ASN A 219 -1.48 -8.05 -9.85
CA ASN A 219 -0.08 -7.87 -9.51
C ASN A 219 0.20 -8.11 -8.03
N ASN A 220 1.46 -8.31 -7.70
CA ASN A 220 1.93 -8.39 -6.33
C ASN A 220 3.28 -7.68 -6.15
N VAL A 221 3.62 -7.36 -4.89
CA VAL A 221 4.91 -6.78 -4.51
C VAL A 221 5.27 -7.21 -3.09
N HIS A 222 6.54 -7.54 -2.88
CA HIS A 222 7.05 -7.78 -1.53
C HIS A 222 7.15 -6.45 -0.77
N VAL A 223 6.80 -6.43 0.51
CA VAL A 223 6.75 -5.18 1.32
C VAL A 223 8.11 -4.51 1.42
N HIS A 224 9.21 -5.26 1.39
CA HIS A 224 10.56 -4.66 1.43
C HIS A 224 10.87 -3.89 0.14
N ASP A 225 10.54 -4.46 -1.02
CA ASP A 225 10.70 -3.79 -2.32
C ASP A 225 9.82 -2.54 -2.40
N LEU A 226 8.60 -2.59 -1.86
CA LEU A 226 7.72 -1.44 -1.77
C LEU A 226 8.32 -0.32 -0.90
N SER A 227 8.89 -0.66 0.26
CA SER A 227 9.53 0.31 1.16
C SER A 227 10.68 1.07 0.50
N VAL A 228 11.41 0.42 -0.42
CA VAL A 228 12.48 1.09 -1.20
C VAL A 228 11.90 2.19 -2.10
N VAL A 229 10.67 2.06 -2.62
CA VAL A 229 10.04 3.14 -3.40
C VAL A 229 9.84 4.39 -2.54
N PHE A 230 9.37 4.24 -1.29
CA PHE A 230 9.24 5.37 -0.36
C PHE A 230 10.59 6.00 -0.06
N GLU A 231 11.62 5.20 0.20
CA GLU A 231 12.99 5.69 0.39
C GLU A 231 13.47 6.52 -0.81
N LEU A 232 13.37 5.98 -2.03
CA LEU A 232 13.81 6.66 -3.25
C LEU A 232 13.05 7.96 -3.51
N LEU A 233 11.76 8.02 -3.16
CA LEU A 233 10.96 9.24 -3.26
C LEU A 233 11.39 10.28 -2.21
N VAL A 234 11.69 9.87 -0.97
CA VAL A 234 12.24 10.80 0.04
C VAL A 234 13.59 11.35 -0.43
N GLU A 235 14.47 10.50 -0.98
CA GLU A 235 15.76 10.95 -1.52
C GLU A 235 15.59 11.91 -2.69
N ALA A 236 14.66 11.62 -3.61
CA ALA A 236 14.35 12.53 -4.72
C ALA A 236 13.77 13.87 -4.25
N ALA A 237 13.00 13.87 -3.15
CA ALA A 237 12.43 15.10 -2.57
C ALA A 237 13.53 16.01 -2.00
N LEU A 238 14.56 15.40 -1.40
CA LEU A 238 15.66 16.11 -0.74
C LEU A 238 16.82 16.43 -1.69
N ASP A 239 16.83 15.88 -2.91
CA ASP A 239 17.80 16.18 -3.95
C ASP A 239 17.43 17.48 -4.70
N PRO A 240 18.26 18.55 -4.63
CA PRO A 240 17.99 19.81 -5.31
C PRO A 240 17.85 19.71 -6.83
N SER A 241 18.41 18.67 -7.46
CA SER A 241 18.31 18.43 -8.90
C SER A 241 17.01 17.74 -9.31
N ARG A 242 16.28 17.15 -8.35
CA ARG A 242 15.09 16.31 -8.58
C ARG A 242 13.82 16.84 -7.93
N LYS A 243 13.92 17.80 -6.99
CA LYS A 243 12.77 18.40 -6.29
C LYS A 243 11.70 19.01 -7.21
N ASP A 244 12.06 19.40 -8.43
CA ASP A 244 11.17 19.98 -9.43
C ASP A 244 10.96 19.07 -10.66
N ASP A 245 11.37 17.79 -10.57
CA ASP A 245 11.22 16.81 -11.64
C ASP A 245 9.73 16.46 -11.85
N LYS A 246 9.18 16.89 -12.99
CA LYS A 246 7.79 16.65 -13.37
C LYS A 246 7.50 15.19 -13.71
N GLU A 247 8.50 14.34 -13.88
CA GLU A 247 8.30 12.89 -14.02
C GLU A 247 8.17 12.19 -12.67
N ILE A 248 8.49 12.86 -11.56
CA ILE A 248 8.35 12.33 -10.20
C ILE A 248 7.14 12.94 -9.48
N TRP A 249 6.90 14.23 -9.68
CA TRP A 249 5.98 15.01 -8.83
C TRP A 249 4.74 15.52 -9.57
N GLY A 250 3.66 15.72 -8.81
CA GLY A 250 2.43 16.38 -9.27
C GLY A 250 1.56 15.46 -10.12
N GLY A 251 0.95 15.98 -11.19
CA GLY A 251 0.01 15.24 -12.03
C GLY A 251 0.55 13.95 -12.66
N LYS A 252 1.88 13.79 -12.78
CA LYS A 252 2.53 12.55 -13.23
C LYS A 252 3.10 11.71 -12.08
N GLY A 253 3.11 12.23 -10.86
CA GLY A 253 3.59 11.54 -9.66
C GLY A 253 2.62 10.47 -9.21
N TYR A 254 2.40 9.46 -10.05
CA TYR A 254 1.54 8.32 -9.80
C TYR A 254 2.37 7.07 -10.08
N PHE A 255 2.57 6.23 -9.07
CA PHE A 255 3.52 5.12 -9.10
C PHE A 255 2.79 3.82 -8.81
N LEU A 256 2.61 2.98 -9.82
CA LEU A 256 2.26 1.58 -9.61
C LEU A 256 3.53 0.87 -9.13
N THR A 257 3.43 -0.08 -8.20
CA THR A 257 4.60 -0.75 -7.63
C THR A 257 4.42 -2.26 -7.66
N GLU A 258 4.69 -2.89 -8.80
CA GLU A 258 4.60 -4.34 -8.97
C GLU A 258 5.96 -4.98 -9.28
N ASN A 259 6.09 -6.24 -8.85
CA ASN A 259 7.19 -7.12 -9.21
C ASN A 259 6.71 -8.56 -9.39
N GLY A 260 5.56 -8.74 -10.05
CA GLY A 260 4.91 -10.03 -10.18
C GLY A 260 3.41 -9.94 -10.45
N GLU A 261 2.82 -11.04 -10.92
CA GLU A 261 1.39 -11.21 -11.16
C GLU A 261 0.98 -12.62 -10.75
N HIS A 262 -0.20 -12.76 -10.14
CA HIS A 262 -0.77 -14.05 -9.76
C HIS A 262 -2.20 -14.20 -10.28
N VAL A 263 -2.63 -15.45 -10.42
CA VAL A 263 -4.03 -15.82 -10.70
C VAL A 263 -4.65 -16.28 -9.37
N TRP A 264 -5.77 -15.68 -8.96
CA TRP A 264 -6.35 -15.93 -7.64
C TRP A 264 -6.70 -17.40 -7.38
N GLY A 265 -7.28 -18.09 -8.37
CA GLY A 265 -7.58 -19.51 -8.26
C GLY A 265 -6.32 -20.36 -8.03
N ASN A 266 -5.22 -20.04 -8.72
CA ASN A 266 -3.94 -20.74 -8.55
C ASN A 266 -3.32 -20.44 -7.18
N LEU A 267 -3.35 -19.18 -6.74
CA LEU A 267 -2.84 -18.80 -5.42
C LEU A 267 -3.63 -19.49 -4.29
N SER A 268 -4.95 -19.58 -4.42
CA SER A 268 -5.81 -20.29 -3.47
C SER A 268 -5.44 -21.77 -3.35
N MET A 269 -5.27 -22.46 -4.50
CA MET A 269 -4.79 -23.85 -4.51
C MET A 269 -3.39 -23.99 -3.90
N LEU A 270 -2.48 -23.07 -4.21
CA LEU A 270 -1.11 -23.09 -3.68
C LEU A 270 -1.09 -22.93 -2.15
N VAL A 271 -1.90 -22.02 -1.62
CA VAL A 271 -2.09 -21.82 -0.17
C VAL A 271 -2.64 -23.09 0.47
N GLY A 272 -3.66 -23.71 -0.12
CA GLY A 272 -4.24 -24.95 0.39
C GLY A 272 -3.27 -26.12 0.39
N LYS A 273 -2.52 -26.30 -0.70
CA LYS A 273 -1.46 -27.30 -0.79
C LYS A 273 -0.39 -27.07 0.29
N ALA A 274 0.09 -25.84 0.45
CA ALA A 274 1.10 -25.50 1.45
C ALA A 274 0.60 -25.74 2.89
N ALA A 275 -0.68 -25.51 3.18
CA ALA A 275 -1.28 -25.81 4.48
C ALA A 275 -1.31 -27.31 4.78
N HIS A 276 -1.60 -28.14 3.77
CA HIS A 276 -1.58 -29.60 3.89
C HIS A 276 -0.15 -30.14 4.04
N GLU A 277 0.79 -29.70 3.19
CA GLU A 277 2.19 -30.13 3.24
C GLU A 277 2.88 -29.79 4.57
N GLN A 278 2.46 -28.71 5.22
CA GLN A 278 2.95 -28.32 6.55
C GLN A 278 2.20 -28.99 7.70
N GLY A 279 1.18 -29.81 7.42
CA GLY A 279 0.44 -30.58 8.41
C GLY A 279 -0.61 -29.80 9.20
N PHE A 280 -0.93 -28.56 8.81
CA PHE A 280 -1.95 -27.74 9.49
C PHE A 280 -3.39 -28.17 9.15
N ILE A 281 -3.57 -28.88 8.04
CA ILE A 281 -4.82 -29.53 7.64
C ILE A 281 -4.54 -30.98 7.24
N LYS A 282 -5.51 -31.87 7.47
CA LYS A 282 -5.29 -33.33 7.39
C LYS A 282 -5.17 -33.89 5.97
N GLN A 283 -5.77 -33.21 5.00
CA GLN A 283 -5.83 -33.64 3.61
C GLN A 283 -5.68 -32.41 2.72
N GLU A 284 -5.22 -32.63 1.49
CA GLU A 284 -5.17 -31.55 0.50
C GLU A 284 -6.59 -31.00 0.28
N PRO A 285 -6.80 -29.69 0.44
CA PRO A 285 -8.13 -29.11 0.44
C PRO A 285 -8.70 -29.09 -0.98
N GLU A 286 -9.93 -29.55 -1.13
CA GLU A 286 -10.65 -29.41 -2.40
C GLU A 286 -10.87 -27.94 -2.76
N VAL A 287 -11.00 -27.67 -4.06
CA VAL A 287 -11.38 -26.34 -4.54
C VAL A 287 -12.89 -26.21 -4.51
N ARG A 288 -13.41 -25.17 -3.85
CA ARG A 288 -14.84 -24.87 -3.86
C ARG A 288 -15.10 -23.53 -4.54
N GLU A 289 -16.07 -23.55 -5.43
CA GLU A 289 -16.54 -22.34 -6.07
C GLU A 289 -17.40 -21.53 -5.09
N LEU A 290 -17.19 -20.22 -5.08
CA LEU A 290 -18.01 -19.24 -4.38
C LEU A 290 -18.53 -18.22 -5.39
N SER A 291 -19.78 -17.81 -5.23
CA SER A 291 -20.24 -16.55 -5.80
C SER A 291 -19.54 -15.37 -5.11
N TYR A 292 -19.52 -14.21 -5.78
CA TYR A 292 -18.96 -12.98 -5.21
C TYR A 292 -19.65 -12.61 -3.88
N ASP A 293 -20.96 -12.74 -3.79
CA ASP A 293 -21.73 -12.43 -2.58
C ASP A 293 -21.42 -13.38 -1.42
N GLU A 294 -21.21 -14.67 -1.70
CA GLU A 294 -20.80 -15.65 -0.68
C GLU A 294 -19.39 -15.34 -0.17
N ALA A 295 -18.46 -14.99 -1.06
CA ALA A 295 -17.12 -14.60 -0.68
C ALA A 295 -17.13 -13.37 0.23
N VAL A 296 -17.87 -12.31 -0.12
CA VAL A 296 -17.98 -11.08 0.68
C VAL A 296 -18.58 -11.34 2.06
N LYS A 297 -19.54 -12.26 2.18
CA LYS A 297 -20.19 -12.63 3.44
C LYS A 297 -19.41 -13.67 4.25
N SER A 298 -18.30 -14.16 3.72
CA SER A 298 -17.48 -15.18 4.35
C SER A 298 -16.65 -14.64 5.53
N SER A 299 -15.92 -15.52 6.21
CA SER A 299 -15.04 -15.15 7.32
C SER A 299 -13.88 -14.23 6.91
N ALA A 300 -13.59 -14.10 5.62
CA ALA A 300 -12.59 -13.17 5.06
C ALA A 300 -13.17 -11.80 4.64
N GLY A 301 -14.49 -11.62 4.70
CA GLY A 301 -15.16 -10.32 4.49
C GLY A 301 -14.82 -9.67 3.15
N PHE A 302 -14.57 -8.36 3.16
CA PHE A 302 -14.25 -7.59 1.96
C PHE A 302 -12.95 -8.03 1.26
N GLU A 303 -11.98 -8.58 1.99
CA GLU A 303 -10.73 -9.08 1.37
C GLU A 303 -11.02 -10.24 0.40
N ALA A 304 -12.07 -11.01 0.65
CA ALA A 304 -12.49 -12.09 -0.24
C ALA A 304 -13.08 -11.58 -1.56
N ALA A 305 -13.74 -10.41 -1.55
CA ALA A 305 -14.25 -9.76 -2.76
C ALA A 305 -13.12 -9.55 -3.79
N SER A 306 -11.95 -9.20 -3.26
CA SER A 306 -10.73 -8.92 -4.01
C SER A 306 -10.24 -10.13 -4.83
N TRP A 307 -10.57 -11.36 -4.43
CA TRP A 307 -10.15 -12.60 -5.11
C TRP A 307 -10.86 -12.86 -6.45
N GLY A 308 -11.92 -12.10 -6.72
CA GLY A 308 -12.70 -12.20 -7.95
C GLY A 308 -12.42 -11.08 -8.94
N LEU A 309 -11.53 -10.13 -8.63
CA LEU A 309 -11.35 -8.90 -9.39
C LEU A 309 -9.97 -8.86 -10.07
N ASN A 310 -9.93 -8.30 -11.28
CA ASN A 310 -8.69 -8.04 -12.00
C ASN A 310 -8.10 -6.69 -11.58
N SER A 311 -6.81 -6.68 -11.27
CA SER A 311 -6.05 -5.45 -11.07
C SER A 311 -4.63 -5.65 -11.59
N ARG A 312 -4.47 -5.26 -12.86
CA ARG A 312 -3.29 -5.54 -13.66
C ARG A 312 -2.64 -4.25 -14.13
N ALA A 313 -1.36 -4.13 -13.85
CA ALA A 313 -0.54 -2.94 -13.93
C ALA A 313 0.85 -3.30 -14.46
N SER A 314 1.48 -2.35 -15.12
CA SER A 314 2.90 -2.35 -15.41
C SER A 314 3.54 -1.19 -14.66
N SER A 315 4.39 -1.50 -13.67
CA SER A 315 5.16 -0.50 -12.93
C SER A 315 6.36 -0.08 -13.78
N LEU A 316 6.25 1.07 -14.44
CA LEU A 316 7.28 1.59 -15.34
C LEU A 316 7.94 2.83 -14.75
N ARG A 317 7.18 3.70 -14.07
CA ARG A 317 7.68 4.99 -13.59
C ARG A 317 8.71 4.84 -12.48
N ALA A 318 8.44 4.04 -11.46
CA ALA A 318 9.41 3.79 -10.39
C ALA A 318 10.72 3.21 -10.95
N LYS A 319 10.63 2.24 -11.88
CA LYS A 319 11.81 1.60 -12.50
C LYS A 319 12.61 2.60 -13.35
N LYS A 320 11.95 3.42 -14.17
CA LYS A 320 12.61 4.35 -15.11
C LYS A 320 13.12 5.63 -14.45
N VAL A 321 12.31 6.22 -13.58
CA VAL A 321 12.55 7.57 -13.04
C VAL A 321 13.27 7.52 -11.70
N LEU A 322 12.98 6.54 -10.85
CA LEU A 322 13.64 6.37 -9.55
C LEU A 322 14.80 5.37 -9.58
N GLY A 323 14.93 4.59 -10.67
CA GLY A 323 15.89 3.49 -10.73
C GLY A 323 15.53 2.33 -9.81
N TRP A 324 14.25 2.21 -9.42
CA TRP A 324 13.77 1.14 -8.54
C TRP A 324 14.00 -0.23 -9.19
N LYS A 325 14.65 -1.12 -8.44
CA LYS A 325 14.97 -2.49 -8.85
C LYS A 325 14.50 -3.43 -7.75
N PRO A 326 13.27 -3.93 -7.83
CA PRO A 326 12.77 -4.91 -6.86
C PRO A 326 13.56 -6.23 -6.98
N GLN A 327 13.90 -6.85 -5.86
CA GLN A 327 14.80 -8.00 -5.79
C GLN A 327 14.30 -9.13 -4.89
N GLU A 328 13.20 -8.93 -4.18
CA GLU A 328 12.68 -9.93 -3.26
C GLU A 328 12.09 -11.14 -3.99
N LYS A 329 11.99 -12.24 -3.25
CA LYS A 329 11.39 -13.49 -3.74
C LYS A 329 9.94 -13.31 -4.15
N SER A 330 9.45 -14.22 -4.99
CA SER A 330 8.08 -14.20 -5.50
C SER A 330 7.05 -14.44 -4.40
N LEU A 331 5.79 -14.11 -4.69
CA LEU A 331 4.67 -14.41 -3.80
C LEU A 331 4.55 -15.91 -3.58
N GLU A 332 4.71 -16.70 -4.64
CA GLU A 332 4.64 -18.16 -4.61
C GLU A 332 5.67 -18.76 -3.63
N ASP A 333 6.90 -18.24 -3.65
CA ASP A 333 7.97 -18.66 -2.74
C ASP A 333 7.73 -18.19 -1.28
N GLU A 334 6.92 -17.16 -1.08
CA GLU A 334 6.52 -16.67 0.25
C GLU A 334 5.34 -17.46 0.86
N VAL A 335 4.48 -18.09 0.04
CA VAL A 335 3.25 -18.76 0.51
C VAL A 335 3.48 -19.69 1.70
N PRO A 336 4.50 -20.57 1.73
CA PRO A 336 4.73 -21.43 2.88
C PRO A 336 4.93 -20.66 4.20
N ALA A 337 5.65 -19.54 4.16
CA ALA A 337 5.89 -18.70 5.34
C ALA A 337 4.62 -17.95 5.77
N ILE A 338 3.82 -17.47 4.81
CA ILE A 338 2.51 -16.84 5.09
C ILE A 338 1.57 -17.84 5.78
N VAL A 339 1.45 -19.06 5.24
CA VAL A 339 0.62 -20.13 5.83
C VAL A 339 1.06 -20.44 7.25
N LYS A 340 2.37 -20.62 7.48
CA LYS A 340 2.93 -20.88 8.81
C LYS A 340 2.63 -19.75 9.80
N SER A 341 2.77 -18.50 9.35
CA SER A 341 2.46 -17.31 10.17
C SER A 341 0.99 -17.30 10.58
N GLU A 342 0.08 -17.56 9.63
CA GLU A 342 -1.35 -17.57 9.92
C GLU A 342 -1.77 -18.76 10.79
N ALA A 343 -1.20 -19.95 10.59
CA ALA A 343 -1.42 -21.10 11.45
C ALA A 343 -0.99 -20.81 12.90
N THR A 344 0.19 -20.20 13.08
CA THR A 344 0.69 -19.78 14.41
C THR A 344 -0.28 -18.78 15.06
N ARG A 345 -0.77 -17.79 14.30
CA ARG A 345 -1.75 -16.80 14.77
C ARG A 345 -3.08 -17.45 15.17
N LEU A 346 -3.50 -18.48 14.44
CA LEU A 346 -4.72 -19.26 14.71
C LEU A 346 -4.54 -20.35 15.77
N LYS A 347 -3.30 -20.59 16.24
CA LYS A 347 -2.94 -21.61 17.24
C LYS A 347 -3.22 -23.04 16.75
N LEU A 348 -2.90 -23.32 15.48
CA LEU A 348 -2.99 -24.65 14.86
C LEU A 348 -1.69 -25.44 15.01
#